data_AF-A0A2H6B9R5-F1
#
_entry.id   AF-A0A2H6B9R5-F1
#
_cell.length_a   1.000
_cell.length_b   1.000
_cell.length_c   1.000
_cell.angle_alpha   90.00
_cell.angle_beta   90.00
_cell.angle_gamma   90.00
#
_symmetry.space_group_name_H-M   'P 1'
#
loop_
_entity.id
_entity.type
_entity.pdbx_description
1 polymer ?
#
loop_
_entity_poly.entity_id
_entity_poly.type
_entity_poly.pdbx_seq_one_letter_code
_entity_poly.pdbx_strand_id
1 'polypeptide(L)'
;MSYAVAALYRFTSLPDAAALQAPLRALCEAHDVKGTILLAQEGVNGTVAAPPASLDAFLAELRGGPLFAGRLDGLELKLSTAAKAPFGRLKVKVKREIVTLGDPAADPSVRTGAYVAPADWNALIARDDVVVVDVRNAFEVEMGSFEGAIDPRTRRFSDFKAFAAERLGEARGRTVAMFCTGGIRCEKASAHLLAQGFSDVRQLKGGVLKYLEEVPPAESRWRGTCFVFDDRIALGHGLAEAPPRETAP
;
A
#
# COMPACT_ATOMS: atom_id res chain seq x y z
N MET A 1 1.54 23.96 -12.62
CA MET A 1 0.64 23.68 -11.47
C MET A 1 1.04 22.32 -10.92
N SER A 2 1.24 22.21 -9.61
CA SER A 2 1.45 20.92 -8.95
C SER A 2 0.10 20.28 -8.60
N TYR A 3 0.06 18.96 -8.60
CA TYR A 3 -1.06 18.15 -8.14
C TYR A 3 -0.73 17.57 -6.77
N ALA A 4 -1.73 17.47 -5.91
CA ALA A 4 -1.64 16.64 -4.72
C ALA A 4 -2.08 15.23 -5.07
N VAL A 5 -1.42 14.22 -4.51
CA VAL A 5 -1.72 12.80 -4.72
C VAL A 5 -1.95 12.12 -3.39
N ALA A 6 -3.10 11.45 -3.27
CA ALA A 6 -3.47 10.63 -2.12
C ALA A 6 -3.41 9.15 -2.48
N ALA A 7 -2.54 8.40 -1.82
CA ALA A 7 -2.64 6.94 -1.74
C ALA A 7 -3.40 6.60 -0.46
N LEU A 8 -4.49 5.84 -0.58
CA LEU A 8 -5.40 5.58 0.53
C LEU A 8 -5.91 4.15 0.57
N TYR A 9 -6.14 3.63 1.77
CA TYR A 9 -6.93 2.41 1.95
C TYR A 9 -7.60 2.36 3.31
N ARG A 10 -8.66 1.56 3.41
CA ARG A 10 -9.30 1.18 4.66
C ARG A 10 -9.96 -0.19 4.49
N PHE A 11 -9.61 -1.13 5.35
CA PHE A 11 -10.40 -2.34 5.54
C PHE A 11 -11.56 -2.02 6.50
N THR A 12 -12.79 -2.17 6.01
CA THR A 12 -14.03 -1.87 6.75
C THR A 12 -15.21 -2.52 6.03
N SER A 13 -16.25 -2.90 6.77
CA SER A 13 -17.42 -3.57 6.17
C SER A 13 -18.25 -2.59 5.34
N LEU A 14 -18.31 -2.83 4.03
CA LEU A 14 -19.09 -2.08 3.05
C LEU A 14 -20.02 -3.03 2.25
N PRO A 15 -21.05 -3.64 2.87
CA PRO A 15 -21.94 -4.56 2.18
C PRO A 15 -22.65 -3.92 0.96
N ASP A 16 -22.80 -2.61 0.98
CA ASP A 16 -23.34 -1.71 -0.04
C ASP A 16 -22.28 -1.16 -1.02
N ALA A 17 -21.06 -1.71 -1.06
CA ALA A 17 -19.97 -1.24 -1.93
C ALA A 17 -20.36 -1.00 -3.40
N ALA A 18 -21.28 -1.83 -3.93
CA ALA A 18 -21.81 -1.65 -5.27
C ALA A 18 -22.68 -0.37 -5.41
N ALA A 19 -23.52 -0.08 -4.42
CA ALA A 19 -24.36 1.11 -4.40
C ALA A 19 -23.53 2.39 -4.18
N LEU A 20 -22.40 2.30 -3.47
CA LEU A 20 -21.48 3.43 -3.25
C LEU A 20 -20.73 3.88 -4.51
N GLN A 21 -20.65 3.05 -5.56
CA GLN A 21 -19.83 3.32 -6.74
C GLN A 21 -20.24 4.61 -7.48
N ALA A 22 -21.53 4.79 -7.75
CA ALA A 22 -22.01 5.94 -8.52
C ALA A 22 -21.92 7.26 -7.71
N PRO A 23 -22.35 7.32 -6.43
CA PRO A 23 -22.15 8.51 -5.61
C PRO A 23 -20.67 8.87 -5.41
N LEU A 24 -19.79 7.88 -5.20
CA LEU A 24 -18.35 8.14 -5.08
C LEU A 24 -17.76 8.70 -6.37
N ARG A 25 -18.20 8.21 -7.53
CA ARG A 25 -17.81 8.77 -8.82
C ARG A 25 -18.23 10.23 -8.94
N ALA A 26 -19.50 10.54 -8.61
CA ALA A 26 -20.00 11.91 -8.67
C ALA A 26 -19.22 12.84 -7.73
N LEU A 27 -18.88 12.37 -6.53
CA LEU A 27 -18.03 13.09 -5.58
C LEU A 27 -16.64 13.36 -6.17
N CYS A 28 -16.00 12.35 -6.76
CA CYS A 28 -14.71 12.54 -7.42
C CYS A 28 -14.77 13.56 -8.56
N GLU A 29 -15.81 13.50 -9.39
CA GLU A 29 -16.01 14.42 -10.52
C GLU A 29 -16.26 15.86 -10.06
N ALA A 30 -17.03 16.04 -8.97
CA ALA A 30 -17.28 17.37 -8.37
C ALA A 30 -15.99 18.05 -7.86
N HIS A 31 -14.97 17.26 -7.50
CA HIS A 31 -13.68 17.75 -6.99
C HIS A 31 -12.53 17.59 -8.02
N ASP A 32 -12.81 17.37 -9.31
CA ASP A 32 -11.80 17.14 -10.35
C ASP A 32 -10.74 16.07 -9.97
N VAL A 33 -11.19 15.04 -9.24
CA VAL A 33 -10.35 13.94 -8.79
C VAL A 33 -10.18 12.93 -9.92
N LYS A 34 -8.91 12.65 -10.26
CA LYS A 34 -8.51 11.60 -11.22
C LYS A 34 -7.75 10.50 -10.51
N GLY A 35 -7.68 9.33 -11.13
CA GLY A 35 -7.01 8.16 -10.57
C GLY A 35 -7.93 6.96 -10.43
N THR A 36 -7.58 6.05 -9.54
CA THR A 36 -8.33 4.79 -9.37
C THR A 36 -8.75 4.61 -7.92
N ILE A 37 -10.03 4.32 -7.71
CA ILE A 37 -10.58 3.85 -6.44
C ILE A 37 -11.23 2.49 -6.66
N LEU A 38 -10.89 1.55 -5.80
CA LEU A 38 -11.47 0.21 -5.70
C LEU A 38 -12.38 0.17 -4.48
N LEU A 39 -13.60 -0.29 -4.68
CA LEU A 39 -14.56 -0.62 -3.64
C LEU A 39 -14.74 -2.13 -3.62
N ALA A 40 -14.77 -2.72 -2.43
CA ALA A 40 -15.22 -4.09 -2.22
C ALA A 40 -15.98 -4.14 -0.90
N GLN A 41 -16.63 -5.27 -0.62
CA GLN A 41 -17.32 -5.44 0.67
C GLN A 41 -16.36 -5.34 1.87
N GLU A 42 -15.08 -5.62 1.64
CA GLU A 42 -14.01 -5.50 2.63
C GLU A 42 -13.42 -4.09 2.77
N GLY A 43 -13.86 -3.10 1.99
CA GLY A 43 -13.47 -1.70 2.18
C GLY A 43 -13.13 -0.93 0.90
N VAL A 44 -12.17 0.00 1.01
CA VAL A 44 -11.73 0.90 -0.06
C VAL A 44 -10.21 0.92 -0.22
N ASN A 45 -9.72 1.05 -1.45
CA ASN A 45 -8.30 1.27 -1.76
C ASN A 45 -8.21 2.18 -2.98
N GLY A 46 -7.28 3.12 -3.01
CA GLY A 46 -7.11 3.97 -4.17
C GLY A 46 -5.80 4.75 -4.21
N THR A 47 -5.52 5.26 -5.40
CA THR A 47 -4.56 6.34 -5.59
C THR A 47 -5.20 7.35 -6.51
N VAL A 48 -5.31 8.58 -6.02
CA VAL A 48 -6.01 9.67 -6.69
C VAL A 48 -5.22 10.96 -6.63
N ALA A 49 -5.43 11.84 -7.59
CA ALA A 49 -4.81 13.16 -7.65
C ALA A 49 -5.81 14.22 -8.09
N ALA A 50 -5.62 15.43 -7.56
CA ALA A 50 -6.38 16.62 -7.91
C ALA A 50 -5.55 17.88 -7.60
N PRO A 51 -5.99 19.09 -8.00
CA PRO A 51 -5.46 20.31 -7.41
C PRO A 51 -5.54 20.26 -5.88
N PRO A 52 -4.57 20.83 -5.13
CA PRO A 52 -4.48 20.65 -3.68
C PRO A 52 -5.79 20.93 -2.92
N ALA A 53 -6.41 22.09 -3.15
CA ALA A 53 -7.67 22.45 -2.49
C ALA A 53 -8.82 21.48 -2.82
N SER A 54 -8.87 20.95 -4.05
CA SER A 54 -9.89 20.00 -4.45
C SER A 54 -9.66 18.62 -3.81
N LEU A 55 -8.40 18.19 -3.68
CA LEU A 55 -8.06 16.95 -2.99
C LEU A 55 -8.40 17.05 -1.50
N ASP A 56 -8.08 18.17 -0.86
CA ASP A 56 -8.40 18.40 0.55
C ASP A 56 -9.90 18.33 0.81
N ALA A 57 -10.70 18.98 -0.04
CA ALA A 57 -12.16 18.92 0.03
C ALA A 57 -12.70 17.50 -0.18
N PHE A 58 -12.19 16.78 -1.19
CA PHE A 58 -12.55 15.39 -1.43
C PHE A 58 -12.23 14.47 -0.23
N LEU A 59 -11.04 14.64 0.38
CA LEU A 59 -10.63 13.85 1.54
C LEU A 59 -11.46 14.18 2.79
N ALA A 60 -11.89 15.43 2.94
CA ALA A 60 -12.82 15.82 4.01
C ALA A 60 -14.16 15.11 3.86
N GLU A 61 -14.71 15.04 2.64
CA GLU A 61 -15.96 14.32 2.34
C GLU A 61 -15.82 12.80 2.53
N LEU A 62 -14.67 12.21 2.17
CA LEU A 62 -14.43 10.79 2.45
C LEU A 62 -14.41 10.47 3.95
N ARG A 63 -13.89 11.39 4.78
CA ARG A 63 -13.73 11.18 6.22
C ARG A 63 -14.99 11.52 7.02
N GLY A 64 -15.57 12.70 6.78
CA GLY A 64 -16.68 13.24 7.56
C GLY A 64 -17.99 13.38 6.79
N GLY A 65 -17.99 13.13 5.48
CA GLY A 65 -19.18 13.26 4.65
C GLY A 65 -20.19 12.12 4.84
N PRO A 66 -21.43 12.32 4.35
CA PRO A 66 -22.52 11.38 4.58
C PRO A 66 -22.35 10.06 3.79
N LEU A 67 -21.57 10.06 2.70
CA LEU A 67 -21.47 8.94 1.77
C LEU A 67 -21.02 7.64 2.45
N PHE A 68 -20.03 7.73 3.34
CA PHE A 68 -19.53 6.57 4.07
C PHE A 68 -20.02 6.50 5.51
N ALA A 69 -20.75 7.51 6.00
CA ALA A 69 -21.30 7.55 7.36
C ALA A 69 -20.28 7.16 8.44
N GLY A 70 -19.07 7.72 8.38
CA GLY A 70 -17.96 7.44 9.32
C GLY A 70 -17.25 6.08 9.14
N ARG A 71 -17.70 5.21 8.22
CA ARG A 71 -17.08 3.88 8.01
C ARG A 71 -15.62 3.94 7.54
N LEU A 72 -15.18 5.08 7.02
CA LEU A 72 -13.80 5.35 6.62
C LEU A 72 -12.96 6.04 7.71
N ASP A 73 -13.44 6.11 8.96
CA ASP A 73 -12.64 6.54 10.09
C ASP A 73 -11.35 5.72 10.17
N GLY A 74 -10.21 6.38 10.41
CA GLY A 74 -8.91 5.73 10.39
C GLY A 74 -8.45 5.28 9.00
N LEU A 75 -8.84 6.01 7.96
CA LEU A 75 -8.29 5.88 6.61
C LEU A 75 -6.76 5.98 6.67
N GLU A 76 -6.08 4.93 6.21
CA GLU A 76 -4.63 5.00 5.97
C GLU A 76 -4.44 5.90 4.76
N LEU A 77 -3.85 7.08 4.98
CA LEU A 77 -3.67 8.11 3.97
C LEU A 77 -2.21 8.52 3.90
N LYS A 78 -1.71 8.62 2.67
CA LYS A 78 -0.41 9.23 2.36
C LYS A 78 -0.57 10.29 1.30
N LEU A 79 0.02 11.43 1.57
CA LEU A 79 0.03 12.56 0.66
C LEU A 79 1.40 12.70 0.03
N SER A 80 1.40 13.02 -1.25
CA SER A 80 2.60 13.34 -2.02
C SER A 80 2.22 14.36 -3.09
N THR A 81 3.20 14.88 -3.82
CA THR A 81 2.94 15.82 -4.91
C THR A 81 3.28 15.20 -6.26
N ALA A 82 2.77 15.83 -7.32
CA ALA A 82 3.15 15.54 -8.69
C ALA A 82 3.30 16.84 -9.47
N ALA A 83 4.34 16.95 -10.31
CA ALA A 83 4.55 18.12 -11.16
C ALA A 83 3.56 18.19 -12.33
N LYS A 84 3.00 17.05 -12.73
CA LYS A 84 1.98 16.89 -13.78
C LYS A 84 0.83 16.03 -13.25
N ALA A 85 -0.31 16.06 -13.91
CA ALA A 85 -1.43 15.17 -13.58
C ALA A 85 -0.99 13.71 -13.73
N PRO A 86 -0.92 12.90 -12.65
CA PRO A 86 -0.34 11.57 -12.70
C PRO A 86 -1.34 10.50 -13.18
N PHE A 87 -2.55 10.92 -13.59
CA PHE A 87 -3.62 10.07 -14.06
C PHE A 87 -4.38 10.71 -15.23
N GLY A 88 -4.53 9.96 -16.32
CA GLY A 88 -5.31 10.43 -17.48
C GLY A 88 -6.84 10.45 -17.27
N ARG A 89 -7.39 9.65 -16.35
CA ARG A 89 -8.86 9.58 -16.11
C ARG A 89 -9.20 9.01 -14.73
N LEU A 90 -10.43 9.27 -14.29
CA LEU A 90 -11.03 8.65 -13.11
C LEU A 90 -11.52 7.22 -13.40
N LYS A 91 -11.28 6.30 -12.48
CA LYS A 91 -11.80 4.92 -12.46
C LYS A 91 -12.29 4.58 -11.05
N VAL A 92 -13.60 4.49 -10.86
CA VAL A 92 -14.18 3.89 -9.65
C VAL A 92 -14.68 2.49 -9.99
N LYS A 93 -14.12 1.45 -9.35
CA LYS A 93 -14.39 0.05 -9.68
C LYS A 93 -14.83 -0.73 -8.46
N VAL A 94 -15.92 -1.49 -8.62
CA VAL A 94 -16.32 -2.51 -7.63
C VAL A 94 -15.56 -3.81 -7.93
N LYS A 95 -14.99 -4.42 -6.89
CA LYS A 95 -14.17 -5.63 -6.93
C LYS A 95 -14.58 -6.58 -5.82
N ARG A 96 -14.10 -7.83 -5.92
CA ARG A 96 -14.24 -8.82 -4.85
C ARG A 96 -13.33 -8.48 -3.67
N GLU A 97 -12.13 -8.00 -3.96
CA GLU A 97 -11.13 -7.58 -2.99
C GLU A 97 -10.56 -6.23 -3.41
N ILE A 98 -10.26 -5.35 -2.45
CA ILE A 98 -9.56 -4.08 -2.67
C ILE A 98 -8.06 -4.27 -2.92
N VAL A 99 -7.54 -5.44 -2.56
CA VAL A 99 -6.23 -5.98 -2.97
C VAL A 99 -6.33 -7.50 -3.05
N THR A 100 -6.09 -8.07 -4.23
CA THR A 100 -6.42 -9.48 -4.50
C THR A 100 -5.32 -10.42 -4.01
N LEU A 101 -5.56 -11.09 -2.88
CA LEU A 101 -4.78 -12.26 -2.44
C LEU A 101 -5.51 -13.57 -2.79
N GLY A 102 -6.84 -13.55 -2.75
CA GLY A 102 -7.68 -14.72 -3.03
C GLY A 102 -7.55 -15.81 -1.95
N ASP A 103 -7.42 -15.41 -0.69
CA ASP A 103 -7.47 -16.32 0.47
C ASP A 103 -8.55 -15.87 1.46
N PRO A 104 -9.66 -16.62 1.59
CA PRO A 104 -10.71 -16.33 2.54
C PRO A 104 -10.26 -16.37 4.01
N ALA A 105 -9.18 -17.10 4.34
CA ALA A 105 -8.64 -17.15 5.69
C ALA A 105 -7.81 -15.91 6.06
N ALA A 106 -7.43 -15.10 5.06
CA ALA A 106 -6.60 -13.91 5.23
C ALA A 106 -7.47 -12.65 5.39
N ASP A 107 -8.25 -12.59 6.47
CA ASP A 107 -9.13 -11.45 6.80
C ASP A 107 -8.41 -10.45 7.74
N PRO A 108 -8.05 -9.24 7.24
CA PRO A 108 -7.41 -8.22 8.06
C PRO A 108 -8.26 -7.67 9.19
N SER A 109 -9.59 -7.85 9.16
CA SER A 109 -10.48 -7.42 10.24
C SER A 109 -10.41 -8.34 11.46
N VAL A 110 -9.99 -9.59 11.27
CA VAL A 110 -9.86 -10.58 12.35
C VAL A 110 -8.49 -10.50 12.99
N ARG A 111 -7.42 -10.57 12.18
CA ARG A 111 -6.05 -10.57 12.68
C ARG A 111 -5.05 -10.18 11.61
N THR A 112 -4.15 -9.26 11.93
CA THR A 112 -2.99 -8.90 11.11
C THR A 112 -1.70 -8.98 11.92
N GLY A 113 -0.57 -8.88 11.22
CA GLY A 113 0.74 -8.77 11.84
C GLY A 113 0.88 -7.48 12.63
N ALA A 114 1.72 -7.50 13.66
CA ALA A 114 1.93 -6.31 14.48
C ALA A 114 2.65 -5.22 13.67
N TYR A 115 2.13 -3.99 13.78
CA TYR A 115 2.70 -2.84 13.11
C TYR A 115 4.03 -2.42 13.73
N VAL A 116 4.97 -2.03 12.87
CA VAL A 116 6.27 -1.48 13.25
C VAL A 116 6.37 -0.08 12.65
N ALA A 117 6.63 0.92 13.47
CA ALA A 117 6.79 2.28 12.99
C ALA A 117 8.06 2.42 12.13
N PRO A 118 8.11 3.35 11.17
CA PRO A 118 9.31 3.58 10.38
C PRO A 118 10.59 3.79 11.19
N ALA A 119 10.50 4.53 12.30
CA ALA A 119 11.61 4.78 13.21
C ALA A 119 12.20 3.49 13.83
N ASP A 120 11.36 2.49 14.08
CA ASP A 120 11.77 1.21 14.67
C ASP A 120 12.16 0.16 13.62
N TRP A 121 11.80 0.41 12.35
CA TRP A 121 11.92 -0.56 11.27
C TRP A 121 13.37 -0.98 11.05
N ASN A 122 14.29 -0.02 10.97
CA ASN A 122 15.71 -0.28 10.73
C ASN A 122 16.33 -1.21 11.78
N ALA A 123 16.01 -0.99 13.05
CA ALA A 123 16.50 -1.82 14.15
C ALA A 123 15.95 -3.24 14.05
N LEU A 124 14.67 -3.39 13.70
CA LEU A 124 14.07 -4.71 13.50
C LEU A 124 14.75 -5.47 12.36
N ILE A 125 14.88 -4.85 11.19
CA ILE A 125 15.44 -5.53 10.00
C ILE A 125 16.97 -5.67 10.04
N ALA A 126 17.63 -5.14 11.07
CA ALA A 126 19.07 -5.33 11.29
C ALA A 126 19.39 -6.61 12.09
N ARG A 127 18.38 -7.25 12.68
CA ARG A 127 18.57 -8.46 13.47
C ARG A 127 18.71 -9.69 12.59
N ASP A 128 19.68 -10.55 12.90
CA ASP A 128 19.94 -11.78 12.15
C ASP A 128 18.82 -12.84 12.30
N ASP A 129 18.04 -12.77 13.39
CA ASP A 129 16.95 -13.71 13.66
C ASP A 129 15.65 -13.36 12.91
N VAL A 130 15.59 -12.20 12.25
CA VAL A 130 14.42 -11.71 11.50
C VAL A 130 14.51 -12.09 10.02
N VAL A 131 13.42 -12.60 9.47
CA VAL A 131 13.26 -12.83 8.03
C VAL A 131 12.54 -11.63 7.43
N VAL A 132 13.21 -10.88 6.56
CA VAL A 132 12.65 -9.70 5.91
C VAL A 132 12.09 -10.10 4.55
N VAL A 133 10.82 -9.78 4.27
CA VAL A 133 10.11 -10.20 3.05
C VAL A 133 9.51 -8.98 2.35
N ASP A 134 9.86 -8.80 1.09
CA ASP A 134 9.18 -7.86 0.20
C ASP A 134 7.89 -8.53 -0.29
N VAL A 135 6.70 -7.97 -0.01
CA VAL A 135 5.44 -8.58 -0.49
C VAL A 135 4.99 -8.00 -1.84
N ARG A 136 5.89 -7.31 -2.54
CA ARG A 136 5.62 -6.70 -3.84
C ARG A 136 5.93 -7.66 -4.99
N ASN A 137 5.51 -7.27 -6.20
CA ASN A 137 5.80 -8.05 -7.40
C ASN A 137 7.25 -7.80 -7.86
N ALA A 138 7.81 -8.75 -8.60
CA ALA A 138 9.22 -8.73 -9.04
C ALA A 138 9.66 -7.39 -9.66
N PHE A 139 8.85 -6.82 -10.55
CA PHE A 139 9.17 -5.54 -11.21
C PHE A 139 9.29 -4.37 -10.22
N GLU A 140 8.58 -4.41 -9.08
CA GLU A 140 8.67 -3.37 -8.05
C GLU A 140 9.94 -3.54 -7.20
N VAL A 141 10.40 -4.79 -7.02
CA VAL A 141 11.63 -5.14 -6.29
C VAL A 141 12.86 -4.72 -7.09
N GLU A 142 12.85 -4.94 -8.41
CA GLU A 142 13.94 -4.54 -9.33
C GLU A 142 14.22 -3.02 -9.32
N MET A 143 13.21 -2.21 -9.00
CA MET A 143 13.33 -0.75 -8.91
C MET A 143 13.97 -0.29 -7.60
N GLY A 144 13.80 -1.07 -6.54
CA GLY A 144 14.36 -0.79 -5.23
C GLY A 144 13.70 -1.66 -4.16
N SER A 145 14.44 -1.99 -3.11
CA SER A 145 13.97 -2.81 -1.99
C SER A 145 14.83 -2.54 -0.74
N PHE A 146 14.45 -3.12 0.40
CA PHE A 146 15.29 -3.12 1.59
C PHE A 146 16.44 -4.12 1.43
N GLU A 147 17.64 -3.73 1.89
CA GLU A 147 18.81 -4.59 1.86
C GLU A 147 18.56 -5.89 2.63
N GLY A 148 18.88 -7.04 2.03
CA GLY A 148 18.68 -8.37 2.62
C GLY A 148 17.23 -8.90 2.58
N ALA A 149 16.27 -8.14 2.02
CA ALA A 149 14.90 -8.62 1.88
C ALA A 149 14.79 -9.77 0.86
N ILE A 150 13.98 -10.77 1.18
CA ILE A 150 13.65 -11.85 0.25
C ILE A 150 12.70 -11.31 -0.82
N ASP A 151 13.13 -11.43 -2.08
CA ASP A 151 12.28 -11.22 -3.25
C ASP A 151 11.40 -12.46 -3.51
N PRO A 152 10.07 -12.32 -3.46
CA PRO A 152 9.17 -13.44 -3.70
C PRO A 152 9.08 -13.82 -5.18
N ARG A 153 9.60 -12.97 -6.09
CA ARG A 153 9.56 -13.10 -7.55
C ARG A 153 8.15 -13.31 -8.09
N THR A 154 7.16 -12.76 -7.39
CA THR A 154 5.75 -12.87 -7.76
C THR A 154 5.42 -11.98 -8.96
N ARG A 155 4.56 -12.47 -9.85
CA ARG A 155 4.03 -11.66 -10.96
C ARG A 155 2.76 -10.93 -10.54
N ARG A 156 2.00 -11.56 -9.64
CA ARG A 156 0.77 -11.03 -9.05
C ARG A 156 0.80 -11.28 -7.54
N PHE A 157 0.17 -10.39 -6.79
CA PHE A 157 0.09 -10.54 -5.33
C PHE A 157 -0.60 -11.85 -4.88
N SER A 158 -1.54 -12.38 -5.68
CA SER A 158 -2.16 -13.68 -5.42
C SER A 158 -1.16 -14.86 -5.37
N ASP A 159 -0.01 -14.71 -6.02
CA ASP A 159 1.06 -15.72 -6.07
C ASP A 159 1.84 -15.78 -4.75
N PHE A 160 1.67 -14.78 -3.86
CA PHE A 160 2.33 -14.73 -2.55
C PHE A 160 2.05 -15.98 -1.70
N LYS A 161 0.86 -16.57 -1.83
CA LYS A 161 0.48 -17.77 -1.08
C LYS A 161 1.37 -18.97 -1.42
N ALA A 162 1.63 -19.17 -2.71
CA ALA A 162 2.52 -20.23 -3.19
C ALA A 162 3.95 -19.99 -2.71
N PHE A 163 4.44 -18.75 -2.86
CA PHE A 163 5.74 -18.35 -2.34
C PHE A 163 5.88 -18.61 -0.82
N ALA A 164 4.89 -18.20 -0.02
CA ALA A 164 4.92 -18.38 1.43
C ALA A 164 4.97 -19.87 1.83
N ALA A 165 4.17 -20.72 1.17
CA ALA A 165 4.16 -22.16 1.42
C ALA A 165 5.49 -22.83 1.05
N GLU A 166 6.09 -22.43 -0.08
CA GLU A 166 7.31 -23.05 -0.61
C GLU A 166 8.60 -22.54 0.05
N ARG A 167 8.63 -21.27 0.45
CA ARG A 167 9.89 -20.57 0.79
C ARG A 167 9.97 -20.05 2.21
N LEU A 168 8.85 -19.88 2.91
CA LEU A 168 8.83 -19.34 4.27
C LEU A 168 8.57 -20.40 5.35
N GLY A 169 8.46 -21.68 4.99
CA GLY A 169 8.17 -22.76 5.94
C GLY A 169 9.13 -22.81 7.14
N GLU A 170 10.43 -22.62 6.91
CA GLU A 170 11.45 -22.59 7.96
C GLU A 170 11.38 -21.35 8.86
N ALA A 171 10.70 -20.28 8.41
CA ALA A 171 10.55 -19.04 9.14
C ALA A 171 9.34 -19.05 10.10
N ARG A 172 8.58 -20.14 10.20
CA ARG A 172 7.38 -20.24 11.05
C ARG A 172 7.63 -19.95 12.54
N GLY A 173 8.82 -20.30 13.04
CA GLY A 173 9.25 -20.05 14.41
C GLY A 173 10.07 -18.77 14.60
N ARG A 174 10.30 -18.00 13.53
CA ARG A 174 11.09 -16.76 13.53
C ARG A 174 10.17 -15.55 13.37
N THR A 175 10.70 -14.37 13.67
CA THR A 175 10.03 -13.12 13.31
C THR A 175 10.09 -12.92 11.80
N VAL A 176 8.94 -12.76 11.15
CA VAL A 176 8.83 -12.39 9.73
C VAL A 176 8.43 -10.93 9.63
N ALA A 177 9.32 -10.07 9.13
CA ALA A 177 9.09 -8.65 8.92
C ALA A 177 8.77 -8.36 7.45
N MET A 178 7.59 -7.79 7.18
CA MET A 178 7.09 -7.59 5.82
C MET A 178 6.85 -6.13 5.49
N PHE A 179 7.01 -5.79 4.21
CA PHE A 179 6.73 -4.44 3.71
C PHE A 179 6.22 -4.48 2.27
N CYS A 180 5.48 -3.42 1.90
CA CYS A 180 5.13 -3.09 0.53
C CYS A 180 5.06 -1.57 0.37
N THR A 181 4.68 -1.08 -0.81
CA THR A 181 4.55 0.37 -1.09
C THR A 181 3.62 1.06 -0.08
N GLY A 182 2.40 0.54 0.03
CA GLY A 182 1.27 1.21 0.68
C GLY A 182 1.00 0.77 2.12
N GLY A 183 1.36 -0.47 2.48
CA GLY A 183 0.87 -1.17 3.68
C GLY A 183 -0.20 -2.21 3.34
N ILE A 184 -1.14 -1.89 2.45
CA ILE A 184 -2.34 -2.72 2.18
C ILE A 184 -2.07 -4.21 1.84
N ARG A 185 -1.00 -4.54 1.11
CA ARG A 185 -0.64 -5.95 0.84
C ARG A 185 -0.18 -6.67 2.09
N CYS A 186 0.55 -5.98 2.98
CA CYS A 186 1.02 -6.55 4.24
C CYS A 186 -0.14 -6.92 5.16
N GLU A 187 -1.27 -6.20 5.10
CA GLU A 187 -2.46 -6.54 5.87
C GLU A 187 -2.94 -7.96 5.54
N LYS A 188 -3.14 -8.26 4.24
CA LYS A 188 -3.56 -9.59 3.80
C LYS A 188 -2.46 -10.63 3.92
N ALA A 189 -1.23 -10.28 3.54
CA ALA A 189 -0.10 -11.20 3.62
C ALA A 189 0.16 -11.64 5.07
N SER A 190 0.05 -10.72 6.03
CA SER A 190 0.24 -11.05 7.45
C SER A 190 -0.90 -11.85 8.02
N ALA A 191 -2.15 -11.51 7.70
CA ALA A 191 -3.31 -12.34 8.04
C ALA A 191 -3.14 -13.77 7.51
N HIS A 192 -2.70 -13.92 6.26
CA HIS A 192 -2.40 -15.22 5.66
C HIS A 192 -1.33 -15.99 6.43
N LEU A 193 -0.15 -15.40 6.67
CA LEU A 193 0.93 -16.09 7.42
C LEU A 193 0.48 -16.48 8.83
N LEU A 194 -0.24 -15.61 9.53
CA LEU A 194 -0.76 -15.92 10.88
C LEU A 194 -1.77 -17.08 10.83
N ALA A 195 -2.67 -17.11 9.85
CA ALA A 195 -3.60 -18.22 9.64
C ALA A 195 -2.88 -19.53 9.30
N GLN A 196 -1.71 -19.45 8.65
CA GLN A 196 -0.87 -20.60 8.40
C GLN A 196 -0.08 -21.05 9.63
N GLY A 197 -0.04 -20.29 10.74
CA GLY A 197 0.63 -20.69 11.98
C GLY A 197 2.04 -20.11 12.16
N PHE A 198 2.38 -19.01 11.47
CA PHE A 198 3.55 -18.22 11.81
C PHE A 198 3.32 -17.51 13.15
N SER A 199 4.28 -17.58 14.07
CA SER A 199 4.10 -17.10 15.44
C SER A 199 4.26 -15.59 15.59
N ASP A 200 5.22 -14.99 14.87
CA ASP A 200 5.55 -13.57 14.97
C ASP A 200 5.66 -12.93 13.58
N VAL A 201 4.59 -12.26 13.15
CA VAL A 201 4.53 -11.55 11.88
C VAL A 201 4.44 -10.06 12.16
N ARG A 202 5.38 -9.30 11.58
CA ARG A 202 5.52 -7.85 11.71
C ARG A 202 5.34 -7.19 10.35
N GLN A 203 4.76 -6.00 10.33
CA GLN A 203 4.58 -5.23 9.10
C GLN A 203 4.94 -3.75 9.26
N LEU A 204 5.63 -3.19 8.26
CA LEU A 204 5.98 -1.78 8.23
C LEU A 204 4.72 -0.91 8.15
N LYS A 205 4.45 -0.15 9.21
CA LYS A 205 3.28 0.73 9.30
C LYS A 205 3.37 1.81 8.25
N GLY A 206 2.36 1.87 7.38
CA GLY A 206 2.39 2.77 6.24
C GLY A 206 3.48 2.42 5.22
N GLY A 207 3.99 1.19 5.17
CA GLY A 207 4.86 0.71 4.10
C GLY A 207 6.08 1.58 3.74
N VAL A 208 6.65 1.34 2.56
CA VAL A 208 7.87 2.01 2.08
C VAL A 208 7.66 3.52 1.93
N LEU A 209 6.48 3.96 1.48
CA LEU A 209 6.24 5.40 1.30
C LEU A 209 6.37 6.16 2.64
N LYS A 210 5.80 5.64 3.73
CA LYS A 210 5.91 6.29 5.04
C LYS A 210 7.33 6.24 5.59
N TYR A 211 8.05 5.15 5.30
CA TYR A 211 9.48 5.05 5.61
C TYR A 211 10.31 6.11 4.88
N LEU A 212 10.10 6.30 3.58
CA LEU A 212 10.81 7.32 2.79
C LEU A 212 10.45 8.75 3.15
N GLU A 213 9.30 8.96 3.79
CA GLU A 213 8.84 10.24 4.32
C GLU A 213 9.51 10.56 5.68
N GLU A 214 9.55 9.59 6.59
CA GLU A 214 9.97 9.82 7.98
C GLU A 214 11.44 9.53 8.26
N VAL A 215 12.06 8.57 7.55
CA VAL A 215 13.44 8.15 7.82
C VAL A 215 14.42 8.97 6.97
N PRO A 216 15.41 9.65 7.58
CA PRO A 216 16.40 10.41 6.84
C PRO A 216 17.20 9.55 5.85
N PRO A 217 17.57 10.08 4.67
CA PRO A 217 18.35 9.34 3.68
C PRO A 217 19.66 8.76 4.23
N ALA A 218 20.31 9.45 5.16
CA ALA A 218 21.58 9.03 5.77
C ALA A 218 21.44 7.76 6.65
N GLU A 219 20.23 7.50 7.17
CA GLU A 219 19.91 6.33 8.01
C GLU A 219 19.15 5.26 7.22
N SER A 220 18.90 5.51 5.95
CA SER A 220 18.03 4.68 5.13
C SER A 220 18.69 3.35 4.76
N ARG A 221 17.96 2.26 5.00
CA ARG A 221 18.28 0.90 4.53
C ARG A 221 17.56 0.56 3.22
N TRP A 222 16.80 1.51 2.67
CA TRP A 222 16.16 1.38 1.36
C TRP A 222 17.17 1.63 0.24
N ARG A 223 17.20 0.75 -0.77
CA ARG A 223 18.05 0.89 -1.95
C ARG A 223 17.19 1.09 -3.18
N GLY A 224 17.53 2.06 -4.03
CA GLY A 224 16.81 2.36 -5.26
C GLY A 224 15.58 3.26 -5.04
N THR A 225 14.54 3.05 -5.85
CA THR A 225 13.33 3.89 -5.90
C THR A 225 12.09 3.05 -5.63
N CYS A 226 11.05 3.65 -5.04
CA CYS A 226 9.81 2.96 -4.72
C CYS A 226 8.79 3.12 -5.84
N PHE A 227 8.47 2.02 -6.53
CA PHE A 227 7.45 2.03 -7.58
C PHE A 227 6.07 2.46 -7.07
N VAL A 228 5.39 3.31 -7.85
CA VAL A 228 4.00 3.75 -7.62
C VAL A 228 3.15 3.51 -8.87
N PHE A 229 1.86 3.23 -8.67
CA PHE A 229 0.93 2.80 -9.72
C PHE A 229 0.28 3.98 -10.46
N ASP A 230 1.09 4.95 -10.86
CA ASP A 230 0.68 6.18 -11.56
C ASP A 230 1.82 6.72 -12.44
N ASP A 231 1.57 7.78 -13.21
CA ASP A 231 2.50 8.25 -14.24
C ASP A 231 3.82 8.82 -13.68
N ARG A 232 3.97 8.94 -12.35
CA ARG A 232 5.27 9.27 -11.72
C ARG A 232 6.23 8.10 -11.73
N ILE A 233 5.74 6.87 -11.90
CA ILE A 233 6.48 5.60 -11.94
C ILE A 233 7.17 5.25 -10.62
N ALA A 234 7.93 6.16 -10.00
CA ALA A 234 8.64 5.91 -8.76
C ALA A 234 8.88 7.16 -7.91
N LEU A 235 8.99 6.94 -6.60
CA LEU A 235 9.30 7.94 -5.61
C LEU A 235 10.59 7.62 -4.85
N GLY A 236 11.34 8.65 -4.48
CA GLY A 236 12.49 8.58 -3.59
C GLY A 236 12.18 9.09 -2.17
N HIS A 237 13.23 9.40 -1.42
CA HIS A 237 13.11 10.04 -0.10
C HIS A 237 12.39 11.39 -0.19
N GLY A 238 11.66 11.74 0.88
CA GLY A 238 10.79 12.91 0.90
C GLY A 238 9.59 12.80 -0.05
N LEU A 239 9.28 11.58 -0.53
CA LEU A 239 8.25 11.30 -1.52
C LEU A 239 8.42 12.11 -2.82
N ALA A 240 9.67 12.46 -3.15
CA ALA A 240 10.01 13.18 -4.37
C ALA A 240 9.92 12.24 -5.58
N GLU A 241 9.46 12.77 -6.72
CA GLU A 241 9.51 12.04 -8.00
C GLU A 241 10.95 11.65 -8.31
N ALA A 242 11.18 10.36 -8.52
CA ALA A 242 12.48 9.90 -8.96
C ALA A 242 12.61 10.15 -10.48
N PRO A 243 13.77 10.62 -10.96
CA PRO A 243 14.00 10.70 -12.40
C PRO A 243 13.86 9.29 -13.00
N PRO A 244 13.38 9.16 -14.26
CA PRO A 244 13.44 7.89 -14.97
C PRO A 244 14.88 7.35 -14.86
N ARG A 245 15.05 6.07 -14.52
CA ARG A 245 16.39 5.45 -14.65
C ARG A 245 16.85 5.72 -16.08
N GLU A 246 17.98 6.42 -16.24
CA GLU A 246 18.71 6.33 -17.50
C GLU A 246 18.94 4.84 -17.72
N THR A 247 18.38 4.31 -18.80
CA THR A 247 18.73 2.97 -19.25
C THR A 247 20.24 3.00 -19.44
N ALA A 248 20.98 2.26 -18.60
CA ALA A 248 22.39 2.04 -18.83
C ALA A 248 22.54 1.51 -20.28
N PRO A 249 23.50 2.05 -21.06
CA PRO A 249 23.67 1.69 -22.46
C PRO A 249 23.91 0.20 -22.68
#